data_AF-A0A4Q3CHG0-F1
#
_entry.id   AF-A0A4Q3CHG0-F1
#
_cell.length_a   1.000
_cell.length_b   1.000
_cell.length_c   1.000
_cell.angle_alpha   90.00
_cell.angle_beta   90.00
_cell.angle_gamma   90.00
#
_symmetry.space_group_name_H-M   'P 1'
#
loop_
_entity.id
_entity.type
_entity.pdbx_description
1 polymer ?
#
loop_
_entity_poly.entity_id
_entity_poly.type
_entity_poly.pdbx_seq_one_letter_code
_entity_poly.pdbx_strand_id
1 'polypeptide(L)'
;VAPVTRDPAASAYEKVLAKAGASKVRDTVDARVVAGVRDRTGKQIDSQRHVGGWPALASLAAPRDSDGDGMPDAWEKAHGLNPKSAADGNMDRNKDGWTNLEEWLADLVK
;
A
#
# COMPACT_ATOMS: atom_id res chain seq x y z
N VAL A 1 16.92 10.96 24.27
CA VAL A 1 16.42 9.80 23.48
C VAL A 1 15.24 9.22 24.24
N ALA A 2 14.07 9.13 23.61
CA ALA A 2 12.92 8.49 24.26
C ALA A 2 13.23 7.00 24.52
N PRO A 3 12.85 6.43 25.68
CA PRO A 3 13.12 5.03 25.98
C PRO A 3 12.40 4.12 24.98
N VAL A 4 13.12 3.15 24.42
CA VAL A 4 12.55 2.15 23.51
C VAL A 4 12.05 0.94 24.29
N THR A 5 10.80 0.53 24.02
CA THR A 5 10.24 -0.70 24.59
C THR A 5 10.72 -1.89 23.78
N ARG A 6 11.28 -2.90 24.44
CA ARG A 6 11.83 -4.11 23.80
C ARG A 6 10.86 -5.27 23.96
N ASP A 7 10.66 -6.01 22.89
CA ASP A 7 9.92 -7.27 22.92
C ASP A 7 10.87 -8.47 23.09
N PRO A 8 10.47 -9.51 23.84
CA PRO A 8 11.15 -10.81 23.79
C PRO A 8 11.17 -11.37 22.37
N ALA A 9 12.21 -12.11 22.01
CA ALA A 9 12.42 -12.60 20.64
C ALA A 9 11.21 -13.34 20.04
N ALA A 10 10.54 -14.20 20.82
CA ALA A 10 9.35 -14.92 20.36
C ALA A 10 8.16 -13.98 20.06
N SER A 11 7.93 -12.97 20.91
CA SER A 11 6.89 -11.96 20.70
C SER A 11 7.21 -11.06 19.52
N ALA A 12 8.49 -10.64 19.40
CA ALA A 12 8.97 -9.85 18.28
C ALA A 12 8.78 -10.60 16.95
N TYR A 13 9.08 -11.90 16.92
CA TYR A 13 8.90 -12.75 15.75
C TYR A 13 7.46 -12.75 15.25
N GLU A 14 6.49 -13.02 16.13
CA GLU A 14 5.07 -13.01 15.75
C GLU A 14 4.58 -11.62 15.31
N LYS A 15 5.02 -10.57 16.01
CA LYS A 15 4.69 -9.18 15.62
C LYS A 15 5.21 -8.84 14.23
N VAL A 16 6.45 -9.24 13.91
CA VAL A 16 7.04 -9.04 12.59
C VAL A 16 6.25 -9.83 11.55
N LEU A 17 5.97 -11.11 11.79
CA LEU A 17 5.18 -11.91 10.84
C LEU A 17 3.77 -11.40 10.62
N ALA A 18 3.15 -10.77 11.62
CA ALA A 18 1.83 -10.19 11.50
C ALA A 18 1.83 -8.84 10.76
N LYS A 19 2.87 -8.01 10.93
CA LYS A 19 2.84 -6.59 10.54
C LYS A 19 3.84 -6.18 9.46
N ALA A 20 4.83 -7.01 9.15
CA ALA A 20 5.81 -6.70 8.11
C ALA A 20 5.15 -6.62 6.71
N GLY A 21 5.70 -5.74 5.88
CA GLY A 21 5.29 -5.55 4.49
C GLY A 21 3.91 -4.93 4.34
N ALA A 22 3.23 -5.23 3.23
CA ALA A 22 1.86 -4.83 2.93
C ALA A 22 0.87 -5.62 3.80
N SER A 23 0.84 -5.34 5.11
CA SER A 23 0.08 -6.13 6.09
C SER A 23 -1.41 -5.76 6.18
N LYS A 24 -1.84 -4.64 5.58
CA LYS A 24 -3.25 -4.22 5.56
C LYS A 24 -4.11 -5.15 4.69
N VAL A 25 -3.62 -5.50 3.49
CA VAL A 25 -4.22 -6.48 2.58
C VAL A 25 -3.09 -7.29 1.98
N ARG A 26 -2.93 -8.54 2.43
CA ARG A 26 -1.87 -9.44 1.95
C ARG A 26 -2.32 -10.16 0.70
N ASP A 27 -1.49 -10.14 -0.33
CA ASP A 27 -1.70 -10.96 -1.51
C ASP A 27 -1.13 -12.38 -1.33
N THR A 28 -1.24 -13.19 -2.38
CA THR A 28 -0.71 -14.56 -2.39
C THR A 28 0.81 -14.63 -2.22
N VAL A 29 1.54 -13.61 -2.66
CA VAL A 29 3.00 -13.50 -2.55
C VAL A 29 3.38 -13.17 -1.11
N ASP A 30 2.73 -12.19 -0.49
CA ASP A 30 2.92 -11.82 0.92
C ASP A 30 2.68 -13.02 1.83
N ALA A 31 1.54 -13.70 1.63
CA ALA A 31 1.17 -14.88 2.40
C ALA A 31 2.21 -16.00 2.28
N ARG A 32 2.69 -16.25 1.06
CA ARG A 32 3.75 -17.24 0.81
C ARG A 32 5.05 -16.88 1.52
N VAL A 33 5.48 -15.62 1.48
CA VAL A 33 6.72 -15.18 2.14
C VAL A 33 6.61 -15.36 3.65
N VAL A 34 5.49 -14.96 4.25
CA VAL A 34 5.23 -15.14 5.69
C VAL A 34 5.25 -16.62 6.08
N ALA A 35 4.59 -17.48 5.30
CA ALA A 35 4.62 -18.93 5.50
C ALA A 35 6.05 -19.48 5.38
N GLY A 36 6.82 -19.06 4.37
CA GLY A 36 8.20 -19.50 4.20
C GLY A 36 9.13 -19.11 5.34
N VAL A 37 8.89 -17.97 6.00
CA VAL A 37 9.63 -17.58 7.21
C VAL A 37 9.19 -18.41 8.42
N ARG A 38 7.90 -18.75 8.55
CA ARG A 38 7.37 -19.65 9.59
C ARG A 38 7.95 -21.06 9.49
N ASP A 39 7.87 -21.62 8.29
CA ASP A 39 8.21 -23.02 8.02
C ASP A 39 9.70 -23.21 7.69
N ARG A 40 10.45 -22.11 7.63
CA ARG A 40 11.89 -22.06 7.31
C ARG A 40 12.24 -22.72 5.96
N THR A 41 11.39 -22.50 4.96
CA THR A 41 11.53 -23.08 3.62
C THR A 41 12.20 -22.12 2.62
N GLY A 42 12.78 -21.02 3.10
CA GLY A 42 13.48 -20.04 2.26
C GLY A 42 14.64 -20.67 1.49
N LYS A 43 14.80 -20.27 0.22
CA LYS A 43 15.90 -20.70 -0.66
C LYS A 43 16.34 -19.53 -1.53
N GLN A 44 17.54 -19.60 -2.09
CA GLN A 44 17.99 -18.65 -3.10
C GLN A 44 17.10 -18.77 -4.36
N ILE A 45 16.62 -17.64 -4.86
CA ILE A 45 15.70 -17.57 -5.99
C ILE A 45 16.46 -17.01 -7.18
N ASP A 46 16.81 -17.87 -8.13
CA ASP A 46 17.46 -17.46 -9.39
C ASP A 46 16.44 -17.21 -10.52
N SER A 47 15.16 -17.53 -10.29
CA SER A 47 14.06 -17.21 -11.20
C SER A 47 12.75 -17.04 -10.44
N GLN A 48 11.94 -16.09 -10.86
CA GLN A 48 10.57 -15.89 -10.41
C GLN A 48 9.73 -17.18 -10.48
N ARG A 49 10.03 -18.08 -11.44
CA ARG A 49 9.32 -19.36 -11.60
C ARG A 49 9.49 -20.29 -10.40
N HIS A 50 10.59 -20.19 -9.65
CA HIS A 50 10.81 -21.01 -8.45
C HIS A 50 9.81 -20.74 -7.32
N VAL A 51 9.08 -19.64 -7.43
CA VAL A 51 8.06 -19.20 -6.48
C VAL A 51 6.75 -18.88 -7.20
N GLY A 52 6.44 -19.56 -8.30
CA GLY A 52 5.13 -19.41 -8.97
C GLY A 52 5.01 -18.22 -9.94
N GLY A 53 6.04 -17.39 -10.09
CA GLY A 53 6.08 -16.31 -11.08
C GLY A 53 5.41 -15.01 -10.62
N TRP A 54 5.24 -14.10 -11.59
CA TRP A 54 4.55 -12.83 -11.37
C TRP A 54 3.03 -13.07 -11.42
N PRO A 55 2.26 -12.62 -10.41
CA PRO A 55 0.82 -12.71 -10.46
C PRO A 55 0.27 -11.86 -11.61
N ALA A 56 -0.76 -12.35 -12.28
CA ALA A 56 -1.53 -11.54 -13.21
C ALA A 56 -2.36 -10.54 -12.38
N LEU A 57 -2.05 -9.25 -12.50
CA LEU A 57 -2.80 -8.20 -11.82
C LEU A 57 -4.04 -7.88 -12.63
N ALA A 58 -5.22 -8.14 -12.05
CA ALA A 58 -6.48 -7.72 -12.64
C ALA A 58 -6.66 -6.23 -12.39
N SER A 59 -6.52 -5.40 -13.43
CA SER A 59 -6.84 -3.98 -13.36
C SER A 59 -8.29 -3.76 -13.73
N LEU A 60 -9.00 -2.95 -12.94
CA LEU A 60 -10.26 -2.37 -13.37
C LEU A 60 -10.00 -1.24 -14.39
N ALA A 61 -11.05 -0.82 -15.08
CA ALA A 61 -10.99 0.38 -15.91
C ALA A 61 -10.62 1.57 -15.01
N ALA A 62 -9.59 2.31 -15.41
CA ALA A 62 -9.20 3.51 -14.69
C ALA A 62 -10.36 4.52 -14.70
N PRO A 63 -10.73 5.09 -13.55
CA PRO A 63 -11.73 6.14 -13.52
C PRO A 63 -11.19 7.37 -14.26
N ARG A 64 -12.11 8.24 -14.72
CA ARG A 64 -11.75 9.44 -15.46
C ARG A 64 -11.01 10.43 -14.55
N ASP A 65 -9.86 10.88 -15.03
CA ASP A 65 -9.01 11.94 -14.46
C ASP A 65 -8.78 12.95 -15.60
N SER A 66 -9.39 14.13 -15.50
CA SER A 66 -9.48 15.10 -16.59
C SER A 66 -8.29 16.06 -16.65
N ASP A 67 -7.55 16.26 -15.56
CA ASP A 67 -6.36 17.13 -15.51
C ASP A 67 -5.04 16.37 -15.33
N GLY A 68 -5.11 15.07 -15.05
CA GLY A 68 -3.98 14.15 -15.08
C GLY A 68 -3.12 14.19 -13.83
N ASP A 69 -3.69 14.57 -12.68
CA ASP A 69 -2.96 14.65 -11.42
C ASP A 69 -2.97 13.36 -10.59
N GLY A 70 -3.66 12.32 -11.07
CA GLY A 70 -3.75 11.01 -10.44
C GLY A 70 -4.97 10.84 -9.54
N MET A 71 -5.85 11.83 -9.43
CA MET A 71 -7.13 11.74 -8.73
C MET A 71 -8.31 11.65 -9.72
N PRO A 72 -9.36 10.87 -9.42
CA PRO A 72 -10.54 10.82 -10.29
C PRO A 72 -11.46 12.04 -10.14
N ASP A 73 -12.02 12.50 -11.26
CA ASP A 73 -12.98 13.62 -11.32
C ASP A 73 -14.12 13.50 -10.29
N ALA A 74 -14.58 12.27 -10.05
CA ALA A 74 -15.68 11.99 -9.14
C ALA A 74 -15.28 12.14 -7.67
N TRP A 75 -14.06 11.72 -7.32
CA TRP A 75 -13.52 11.86 -5.96
C TRP A 75 -13.22 13.33 -5.67
N GLU A 76 -12.59 14.02 -6.60
CA GLU A 76 -12.31 15.45 -6.49
C GLU A 76 -13.57 16.29 -6.26
N LYS A 77 -14.63 16.07 -7.05
CA LYS A 77 -15.92 16.75 -6.87
C LYS A 77 -16.54 16.46 -5.51
N ALA A 78 -16.46 15.21 -5.04
CA ALA A 78 -16.98 14.82 -3.73
C ALA A 78 -16.25 15.52 -2.58
N HIS A 79 -14.98 15.91 -2.78
CA HIS A 79 -14.14 16.57 -1.80
C HIS A 79 -13.91 18.07 -2.06
N GLY A 80 -14.68 18.66 -2.99
CA GLY A 80 -14.65 20.10 -3.26
C GLY A 80 -13.40 20.60 -4.00
N LEU A 81 -12.71 19.71 -4.71
CA LEU A 81 -11.58 20.03 -5.59
C LEU A 81 -12.05 20.34 -7.00
N ASN A 82 -11.13 20.80 -7.86
CA ASN A 82 -11.41 21.17 -9.23
C ASN A 82 -10.77 20.17 -10.22
N PRO A 83 -11.57 19.29 -10.87
CA PRO A 83 -11.11 18.27 -11.84
C PRO A 83 -10.49 18.78 -13.15
N LYS A 84 -10.10 20.04 -13.19
CA LYS A 84 -9.49 20.71 -14.34
C LYS A 84 -8.22 21.44 -13.92
N SER A 85 -7.72 21.19 -12.71
CA SER A 85 -6.65 21.92 -12.06
C SER A 85 -5.73 20.96 -11.31
N ALA A 86 -4.82 20.32 -12.06
CA ALA A 86 -3.79 19.42 -11.52
C ALA A 86 -2.88 20.02 -10.43
N ALA A 87 -2.95 21.33 -10.20
CA ALA A 87 -2.25 22.00 -9.12
C ALA A 87 -2.83 21.66 -7.73
N ASP A 88 -4.11 21.29 -7.63
CA ASP A 88 -4.76 21.03 -6.34
C ASP A 88 -4.47 19.62 -5.80
N GLY A 89 -4.10 18.64 -6.63
CA GLY A 89 -3.64 17.32 -6.16
C GLY A 89 -2.48 17.36 -5.17
N ASN A 90 -1.55 18.31 -5.31
CA ASN A 90 -0.44 18.53 -4.37
C ASN A 90 -0.77 19.47 -3.20
N MET A 91 -1.99 20.02 -3.14
CA MET A 91 -2.40 20.86 -2.02
C MET A 91 -2.88 20.00 -0.86
N ASP A 92 -2.76 20.57 0.34
CA ASP A 92 -3.33 20.04 1.57
C ASP A 92 -4.58 20.85 1.92
N ARG A 93 -5.75 20.38 1.45
CA ARG A 93 -7.03 21.08 1.62
C ARG A 93 -7.44 21.18 3.08
N ASN A 94 -7.12 20.17 3.90
CA ASN A 94 -7.62 20.04 5.27
C ASN A 94 -6.58 20.45 6.35
N LYS A 95 -5.33 20.69 5.95
CA LYS A 95 -4.17 21.10 6.77
C LYS A 95 -3.72 20.06 7.79
N ASP A 96 -3.88 18.77 7.48
CA ASP A 96 -3.42 17.66 8.33
C ASP A 96 -2.02 17.14 7.97
N GLY A 97 -1.40 17.70 6.93
CA GLY A 97 -0.07 17.33 6.44
C GLY A 97 -0.06 16.33 5.29
N TRP A 98 -1.23 15.90 4.78
CA TRP A 98 -1.36 15.02 3.62
C TRP A 98 -1.82 15.83 2.39
N THR A 99 -1.24 15.51 1.24
CA THR A 99 -1.74 16.02 -0.04
C THR A 99 -3.07 15.36 -0.40
N ASN A 100 -3.88 16.05 -1.21
CA ASN A 100 -5.14 15.50 -1.71
C ASN A 100 -4.92 14.17 -2.45
N LEU A 101 -3.82 14.02 -3.19
CA LEU A 101 -3.45 12.75 -3.84
C LEU A 101 -3.21 11.64 -2.82
N GLU A 102 -2.49 11.91 -1.73
CA GLU A 102 -2.26 10.92 -0.68
C GLU A 102 -3.56 10.55 0.04
N GLU A 103 -4.47 11.51 0.26
CA GLU A 103 -5.82 11.21 0.77
C GLU A 103 -6.58 10.26 -0.16
N TRP A 104 -6.58 10.54 -1.47
CA TRP A 104 -7.21 9.68 -2.47
C TRP A 104 -6.63 8.25 -2.45
N LEU A 105 -5.31 8.13 -2.44
CA LEU A 105 -4.65 6.82 -2.39
C LEU A 105 -4.96 6.07 -1.09
N ALA A 106 -5.11 6.77 0.03
CA ALA A 106 -5.50 6.17 1.31
C ALA A 106 -6.96 5.67 1.29
N ASP A 107 -7.85 6.42 0.65
CA ASP A 107 -9.27 6.07 0.48
C ASP A 107 -9.46 4.78 -0.32
N LEU A 108 -8.61 4.53 -1.32
CA LEU A 108 -8.65 3.30 -2.12
C LEU A 108 -8.45 2.02 -1.31
N VAL A 109 -7.81 2.12 -0.15
CA VAL A 109 -7.47 0.97 0.70
C VAL A 109 -8.34 0.93 1.97
N LYS A 110 -9.29 1.87 2.17
CA LYS A 110 -10.16 1.88 3.36
C LYS A 110 -11.01 0.63 3.50
#